data_AF-A0AAD6KWR6-F1
#
_entry.id   AF-A0AAD6KWR6-F1
#
_cell.length_a   1.000
_cell.length_b   1.000
_cell.length_c   1.000
_cell.angle_alpha   90.00
_cell.angle_beta   90.00
_cell.angle_gamma   90.00
#
_symmetry.space_group_name_H-M   'P 1'
#
loop_
_entity.id
_entity.type
_entity.pdbx_description
1 polymer ?
#
loop_
_entity_poly.entity_id
_entity_poly.type
_entity_poly.pdbx_seq_one_letter_code
_entity_poly.pdbx_strand_id
1 'polypeptide(L)'
;MVYAGCKDLSQQVRRMLAVIGEELHRNLFTFTKLHFFWLRLESIRRSKLRLGQTIHSDDHILKEVSALLDTANEGWVIIGRGNTADIVRLSASDAVKWLDRFPEWEENVTKLGFVSALRAAIDPPPPPPPPPPGPCNHSKVVPYAEGLTEETVLCEKCMHPMKKYVVYE
;
A
#
# COMPACT_ATOMS: atom_id res chain seq x y z
N MET A 1 -2.73 11.98 -1.43
CA MET A 1 -3.70 12.36 -2.48
C MET A 1 -4.57 11.15 -2.77
N VAL A 2 -5.89 11.29 -2.70
CA VAL A 2 -6.84 10.18 -2.89
C VAL A 2 -7.85 10.55 -3.95
N TYR A 3 -7.83 9.86 -5.09
CA TYR A 3 -8.82 10.02 -6.15
C TYR A 3 -9.81 8.86 -6.09
N ALA A 4 -11.10 9.15 -6.20
CA ALA A 4 -12.12 8.11 -6.25
C ALA A 4 -12.92 8.25 -7.54
N GLY A 5 -13.04 7.15 -8.26
CA GLY A 5 -13.94 7.04 -9.40
C GLY A 5 -15.08 6.11 -9.05
N CYS A 6 -16.08 6.64 -8.34
CA CYS A 6 -17.29 5.92 -8.02
C CYS A 6 -18.49 6.84 -8.29
N LYS A 7 -19.45 6.35 -9.07
CA LYS A 7 -20.65 7.11 -9.44
C LYS A 7 -21.58 7.30 -8.24
N ASP A 8 -21.61 6.32 -7.35
CA ASP A 8 -22.23 6.39 -6.02
C ASP A 8 -21.15 6.23 -4.96
N LEU A 9 -20.61 7.35 -4.45
CA LEU A 9 -19.72 7.30 -3.29
C LEU A 9 -20.48 6.67 -2.12
N SER A 10 -20.26 5.37 -1.90
CA SER A 10 -20.83 4.66 -0.77
C SER A 10 -20.48 5.40 0.52
N GLN A 11 -21.34 5.31 1.53
CA GLN A 11 -21.12 5.96 2.82
C GLN A 11 -19.78 5.52 3.45
N GLN A 12 -19.27 4.34 3.09
CA GLN A 12 -17.96 3.83 3.51
C GLN A 12 -16.80 4.53 2.78
N VAL A 13 -16.89 4.82 1.48
CA VAL A 13 -15.87 5.64 0.78
C VAL A 13 -15.87 7.09 1.28
N ARG A 14 -17.02 7.62 1.70
CA ARG A 14 -17.07 8.92 2.38
C ARG A 14 -16.41 8.87 3.76
N ARG A 15 -16.63 7.80 4.53
CA ARG A 15 -15.92 7.54 5.79
C ARG A 15 -14.41 7.39 5.57
N MET A 16 -13.97 6.70 4.52
CA MET A 16 -12.56 6.64 4.12
C MET A 16 -11.96 8.02 3.91
N LEU A 17 -12.63 8.86 3.12
CA LEU A 17 -12.17 10.23 2.88
C LEU A 17 -12.12 11.06 4.17
N ALA A 18 -13.02 10.79 5.13
CA ALA A 18 -13.00 11.43 6.44
C ALA A 18 -11.83 10.93 7.31
N VAL A 19 -11.60 9.61 7.44
CA VAL A 19 -10.48 9.03 8.21
C VAL A 19 -9.13 9.46 7.63
N ILE A 20 -8.96 9.33 6.29
CA ILE A 20 -7.75 9.81 5.61
C ILE A 20 -7.64 11.34 5.74
N GLY A 21 -8.76 12.04 5.83
CA GLY A 21 -8.80 13.48 5.98
C GLY A 21 -8.41 13.98 7.37
N GLU A 22 -8.79 13.26 8.42
CA GLU A 22 -8.39 13.52 9.81
C GLU A 22 -6.91 13.21 10.03
N GLU A 23 -6.41 12.07 9.53
CA GLU A 23 -4.97 11.74 9.60
C GLU A 23 -4.10 12.67 8.73
N LEU A 24 -4.63 13.14 7.61
CA LEU A 24 -3.91 13.98 6.64
C LEU A 24 -4.41 15.44 6.71
N HIS A 25 -4.19 16.07 7.86
CA HIS A 25 -4.59 17.42 8.32
C HIS A 25 -4.37 18.64 7.37
N ARG A 26 -4.11 18.49 6.08
CA ARG A 26 -3.84 19.62 5.17
C ARG A 26 -4.46 19.62 3.78
N ASN A 27 -5.14 18.58 3.30
CA ASN A 27 -5.65 18.61 1.90
C ASN A 27 -6.89 17.74 1.66
N LEU A 28 -7.86 17.80 2.58
CA LEU A 28 -9.17 17.22 2.34
C LEU A 28 -9.77 17.78 1.03
N PHE A 29 -10.12 16.83 0.17
CA PHE A 29 -10.65 17.04 -1.17
C PHE A 29 -11.90 17.90 -1.14
N THR A 30 -11.90 19.04 -1.84
CA THR A 30 -13.17 19.63 -2.27
C THR A 30 -13.74 18.78 -3.41
N PHE A 31 -15.06 18.58 -3.45
CA PHE A 31 -15.77 17.97 -4.58
C PHE A 31 -15.32 18.53 -5.93
N THR A 32 -14.94 19.82 -5.94
CA THR A 32 -14.33 20.52 -7.07
C THR A 32 -13.05 19.87 -7.61
N LYS A 33 -12.12 19.42 -6.75
CA LYS A 33 -10.88 18.75 -7.17
C LYS A 33 -11.16 17.37 -7.79
N LEU A 34 -12.12 16.62 -7.24
CA LEU A 34 -12.58 15.34 -7.84
C LEU A 34 -13.21 15.60 -9.22
N HIS A 35 -14.05 16.62 -9.32
CA HIS A 35 -14.70 16.97 -10.58
C HIS A 35 -13.68 17.37 -11.67
N PHE A 36 -12.70 18.22 -11.34
CA PHE A 36 -11.64 18.58 -12.29
C PHE A 36 -10.78 17.38 -12.69
N PHE A 37 -10.54 16.46 -11.78
CA PHE A 37 -9.83 15.22 -12.10
C PHE A 37 -10.62 14.38 -13.13
N TRP A 38 -11.93 14.23 -12.95
CA TRP A 38 -12.81 13.57 -13.91
C TRP A 38 -12.80 14.22 -15.29
N LEU A 39 -13.00 15.54 -15.34
CA LEU A 39 -12.92 16.31 -16.59
C LEU A 39 -11.56 16.11 -17.28
N ARG A 40 -10.47 16.02 -16.51
CA ARG A 40 -9.14 15.80 -17.05
C ARG A 40 -8.98 14.41 -17.67
N LEU A 41 -9.49 13.35 -17.04
CA LEU A 41 -9.49 12.00 -17.62
C LEU A 41 -10.28 11.95 -18.94
N GLU A 42 -11.49 12.50 -18.96
CA GLU A 42 -12.30 12.59 -20.18
C GLU A 42 -11.58 13.37 -21.28
N SER A 43 -10.95 14.49 -20.93
CA SER A 43 -10.19 15.32 -21.87
C SER A 43 -8.99 14.57 -22.44
N ILE A 44 -8.27 13.79 -21.63
CA ILE A 44 -7.15 12.96 -22.11
C ILE A 44 -7.64 11.93 -23.12
N ARG A 45 -8.71 11.17 -22.80
CA ARG A 45 -9.29 10.19 -23.72
C ARG A 45 -9.72 10.85 -25.03
N ARG A 46 -10.46 11.96 -24.97
CA ARG A 46 -10.90 12.70 -26.17
C ARG A 46 -9.72 13.19 -27.00
N SER A 47 -8.69 13.73 -26.36
CA SER A 47 -7.49 14.24 -27.06
C SER A 47 -6.74 13.13 -27.79
N LYS A 48 -6.52 11.99 -27.13
CA LYS A 48 -5.85 10.83 -27.74
C LYS A 48 -6.65 10.26 -28.92
N LEU A 49 -7.96 10.10 -28.77
CA LEU A 49 -8.85 9.64 -29.85
C LEU A 49 -8.84 10.60 -31.06
N ARG A 50 -8.83 11.92 -30.82
CA ARG A 50 -8.75 12.94 -31.90
C ARG A 50 -7.43 12.89 -32.67
N LEU A 51 -6.35 12.39 -32.07
CA LEU A 51 -5.06 12.18 -32.73
C LEU A 51 -5.01 10.89 -33.57
N GLY A 52 -6.15 10.23 -33.76
CA GLY A 52 -6.25 9.00 -34.56
C GLY A 52 -5.83 7.74 -33.80
N GLN A 53 -5.56 7.83 -32.49
CA GLN A 53 -5.34 6.64 -31.68
C GLN A 53 -6.66 5.90 -31.48
N THR A 54 -6.65 4.59 -31.71
CA THR A 54 -7.82 3.73 -31.48
C THR A 54 -7.76 3.10 -30.10
N ILE A 55 -8.89 2.56 -29.63
CA ILE A 55 -8.95 1.81 -28.35
C ILE A 55 -8.00 0.60 -28.37
N HIS A 56 -7.65 0.09 -29.56
CA HIS A 56 -6.68 -0.98 -29.78
C HIS A 56 -5.24 -0.50 -30.02
N SER A 57 -4.96 0.80 -29.94
CA SER A 57 -3.60 1.32 -30.07
C SER A 57 -2.74 0.88 -28.88
N ASP A 58 -1.43 0.76 -29.09
CA ASP A 58 -0.46 0.48 -28.03
C ASP A 58 -0.20 1.67 -27.09
N ASP A 59 -1.06 2.71 -27.14
CA ASP A 59 -0.95 3.85 -26.24
C ASP A 59 -1.38 3.46 -24.82
N HIS A 60 -0.38 3.26 -23.95
CA HIS A 60 -0.60 2.90 -22.56
C HIS A 60 -1.45 3.93 -21.80
N ILE A 61 -1.36 5.22 -22.14
CA ILE A 61 -2.13 6.27 -21.47
C ILE A 61 -3.60 6.12 -21.82
N LEU A 62 -3.91 5.91 -23.11
CA LEU A 62 -5.29 5.71 -23.55
C LEU A 62 -5.91 4.45 -22.92
N LYS A 63 -5.14 3.35 -22.83
CA LYS A 63 -5.58 2.11 -22.16
C LYS A 63 -5.89 2.34 -20.68
N GLU A 64 -4.97 2.93 -19.92
CA GLU A 64 -5.15 3.20 -18.49
C GLU A 64 -6.31 4.17 -18.22
N VAL A 65 -6.38 5.27 -18.96
CA VAL A 65 -7.46 6.25 -18.80
C VAL A 65 -8.82 5.65 -19.16
N SER A 66 -8.89 4.83 -20.22
CA SER A 66 -10.13 4.13 -20.57
C SER A 66 -10.53 3.14 -19.49
N ALA A 67 -9.59 2.35 -18.96
CA ALA A 67 -9.85 1.44 -17.85
C ALA A 67 -10.39 2.17 -16.62
N LEU A 68 -9.89 3.36 -16.28
CA LEU A 68 -10.41 4.17 -15.17
C LEU A 68 -11.82 4.71 -15.43
N LEU A 69 -12.09 5.17 -16.65
CA LEU A 69 -13.41 5.70 -17.01
C LEU A 69 -14.47 4.59 -17.13
N ASP A 70 -14.09 3.43 -17.66
CA ASP A 70 -15.02 2.34 -17.95
C ASP A 70 -15.37 1.53 -16.68
N THR A 71 -14.43 1.44 -15.71
CA THR A 71 -14.67 0.79 -14.40
C THR A 71 -15.33 1.70 -13.35
N ALA A 72 -15.76 2.90 -13.75
CA ALA A 72 -16.36 3.89 -12.85
C ALA A 72 -17.67 3.43 -12.18
N ASN A 73 -18.43 2.58 -12.86
CA ASN A 73 -19.68 2.02 -12.35
C ASN A 73 -19.42 0.98 -11.24
N GLU A 74 -18.33 0.23 -11.34
CA GLU A 74 -17.90 -0.74 -10.32
C GLU A 74 -17.26 -0.04 -9.11
N GLY A 75 -16.73 1.16 -9.34
CA GLY A 75 -16.15 1.99 -8.30
C GLY A 75 -14.70 1.62 -8.02
N TRP A 76 -13.85 2.64 -7.97
CA TRP A 76 -12.43 2.47 -7.64
C TRP A 76 -11.90 3.63 -6.81
N VAL A 77 -10.80 3.39 -6.11
CA VAL A 77 -10.04 4.40 -5.37
C VAL A 77 -8.56 4.28 -5.73
N ILE A 78 -7.94 5.41 -6.07
CA ILE A 78 -6.49 5.56 -6.23
C ILE A 78 -5.98 6.38 -5.06
N ILE A 79 -5.10 5.79 -4.27
CA ILE A 79 -4.43 6.42 -3.15
C ILE A 79 -2.97 6.58 -3.52
N GLY A 80 -2.45 7.80 -3.47
CA GLY A 80 -1.06 8.06 -3.81
C GLY A 80 -0.44 9.15 -2.96
N ARG A 81 0.88 9.11 -2.84
CA ARG A 81 1.64 10.20 -2.21
C ARG A 81 1.91 11.25 -3.29
N GLY A 82 1.37 12.46 -3.11
CA GLY A 82 1.15 13.42 -4.19
C GLY A 82 2.37 13.88 -5.00
N ASN A 83 3.59 13.69 -4.46
CA ASN A 83 4.83 14.08 -5.13
C ASN A 83 5.65 12.86 -5.64
N THR A 84 5.05 11.67 -5.65
CA THR A 84 5.71 10.41 -6.03
C THR A 84 4.81 9.59 -6.93
N ALA A 85 5.40 8.74 -7.76
CA ALA A 85 4.66 7.74 -8.55
C ALA A 85 4.08 6.59 -7.69
N ASP A 86 4.28 6.65 -6.38
CA ASP A 86 3.79 5.67 -5.42
C ASP A 86 2.27 5.80 -5.25
N ILE A 87 1.56 4.95 -6.00
CA ILE A 87 0.10 4.86 -6.02
C ILE A 87 -0.36 3.42 -5.75
N VAL A 88 -1.53 3.31 -5.16
CA VAL A 88 -2.25 2.05 -4.93
C VAL A 88 -3.64 2.25 -5.50
N ARG A 89 -4.03 1.38 -6.45
CA ARG A 89 -5.37 1.32 -7.03
C ARG A 89 -6.12 0.16 -6.40
N LEU A 90 -7.31 0.42 -5.90
CA LEU A 90 -8.20 -0.56 -5.30
C LEU A 90 -9.58 -0.47 -5.94
N SER A 91 -10.28 -1.60 -6.00
CA SER A 91 -11.73 -1.60 -6.20
C SER A 91 -12.40 -0.93 -4.99
N ALA A 92 -13.61 -0.41 -5.16
CA ALA A 92 -14.35 0.19 -4.05
C ALA A 92 -14.57 -0.81 -2.90
N SER A 93 -14.84 -2.09 -3.21
CA SER A 93 -15.03 -3.15 -2.22
C SER A 93 -13.75 -3.49 -1.47
N ASP A 94 -12.62 -3.62 -2.16
CA ASP A 94 -11.32 -3.87 -1.52
C ASP A 94 -10.92 -2.70 -0.63
N ALA A 95 -11.17 -1.48 -1.09
CA ALA A 95 -10.86 -0.28 -0.33
C ALA A 95 -11.65 -0.25 0.99
N VAL A 96 -12.92 -0.64 1.00
CA VAL A 96 -13.71 -0.81 2.24
C VAL A 96 -13.12 -1.91 3.12
N LYS A 97 -12.87 -3.09 2.56
CA LYS A 97 -12.32 -4.24 3.29
C LYS A 97 -11.03 -3.89 4.04
N TRP A 98 -10.10 -3.20 3.39
CA TRP A 98 -8.80 -2.85 3.99
C TRP A 98 -8.89 -1.74 5.03
N LEU A 99 -9.92 -0.90 4.96
CA LEU A 99 -10.19 0.11 5.99
C LEU A 99 -10.86 -0.45 7.22
N ASP A 100 -11.79 -1.40 7.06
CA ASP A 100 -12.38 -2.07 8.23
C ASP A 100 -11.29 -2.80 9.03
N ARG A 101 -10.20 -3.20 8.36
CA ARG A 101 -9.00 -3.80 8.94
C ARG A 101 -7.91 -2.79 9.30
N PHE A 102 -8.18 -1.49 9.26
CA PHE A 102 -7.19 -0.44 9.60
C PHE A 102 -6.49 -0.67 10.94
N PRO A 103 -7.17 -1.07 12.02
CA PRO A 103 -6.51 -1.35 13.30
C PRO A 103 -5.43 -2.45 13.24
N GLU A 104 -5.49 -3.35 12.26
CA GLU A 104 -4.51 -4.43 12.10
C GLU A 104 -3.17 -3.95 11.52
N TRP A 105 -3.16 -2.80 10.83
CA TRP A 105 -1.97 -2.30 10.12
C TRP A 105 -1.67 -0.82 10.40
N GLU A 106 -2.43 -0.16 11.28
CA GLU A 106 -2.23 1.22 11.71
C GLU A 106 -0.82 1.46 12.25
N GLU A 107 -0.26 0.53 13.02
CA GLU A 107 1.11 0.66 13.55
C GLU A 107 2.16 0.80 12.43
N ASN A 108 1.92 0.15 11.28
CA ASN A 108 2.79 0.25 10.13
C ASN A 108 2.69 1.60 9.43
N VAL A 109 1.59 2.35 9.60
CA VAL A 109 1.42 3.69 9.03
C VAL A 109 2.46 4.64 9.61
N THR A 110 2.70 4.58 10.92
CA THR A 110 3.70 5.40 11.60
C THR A 110 5.12 5.06 11.13
N LYS A 111 5.39 3.79 10.82
CA LYS A 111 6.72 3.29 10.42
C LYS A 111 7.02 3.50 8.92
N LEU A 112 6.04 3.24 8.04
CA LEU A 112 6.23 3.13 6.59
C LEU A 112 5.53 4.24 5.80
N GLY A 113 4.62 4.98 6.45
CA GLY A 113 3.67 5.87 5.80
C GLY A 113 2.46 5.12 5.25
N PHE A 114 1.34 5.84 5.12
CA PHE A 114 0.02 5.26 4.79
C PHE A 114 0.02 4.37 3.52
N VAL A 115 0.58 4.86 2.41
CA VAL A 115 0.54 4.13 1.12
C VAL A 115 1.35 2.83 1.18
N SER A 116 2.54 2.88 1.77
CA SER A 116 3.41 1.72 1.95
C SER A 116 2.80 0.71 2.93
N ALA A 117 2.22 1.19 4.03
CA ALA A 117 1.56 0.34 5.02
C ALA A 117 0.34 -0.37 4.43
N LEU A 118 -0.48 0.36 3.67
CA LEU A 118 -1.61 -0.21 2.95
C LEU A 118 -1.14 -1.27 1.94
N ARG A 119 -0.08 -1.02 1.18
CA ARG A 119 0.49 -2.01 0.25
C ARG A 119 0.97 -3.27 0.98
N ALA A 120 1.68 -3.10 2.09
CA ALA A 120 2.16 -4.22 2.91
C ALA A 120 1.02 -5.01 3.55
N ALA A 121 -0.13 -4.38 3.82
CA ALA A 121 -1.32 -5.07 4.29
C ALA A 121 -1.97 -5.89 3.16
N ILE A 122 -2.06 -5.32 1.96
CA ILE A 122 -2.66 -5.97 0.78
C ILE A 122 -1.85 -7.18 0.33
N ASP A 123 -0.53 -7.01 0.26
CA ASP A 123 0.41 -8.01 -0.22
C ASP A 123 1.56 -8.13 0.79
N PRO A 124 1.38 -8.93 1.86
CA PRO A 124 2.39 -9.10 2.88
C PRO A 124 3.62 -9.80 2.28
N PRO A 125 4.84 -9.42 2.68
CA PRO A 125 6.04 -10.08 2.21
C PRO A 125 5.97 -11.58 2.54
N PRO A 126 6.51 -12.44 1.66
CA PRO A 126 6.54 -13.88 1.92
C PRO A 126 7.24 -14.15 3.25
N PRO A 127 6.76 -15.15 4.03
CA PRO A 127 7.42 -15.53 5.26
C PRO A 127 8.88 -15.90 4.99
N PRO A 128 9.79 -15.66 5.95
CA PRO A 128 11.18 -16.06 5.79
C PRO A 128 11.24 -17.56 5.46
N PRO A 129 12.17 -17.97 4.57
CA PRO A 129 12.30 -19.37 4.19
C PRO A 129 12.52 -20.22 5.45
N PRO A 130 11.93 -21.43 5.52
CA PRO A 130 12.16 -22.31 6.64
C PRO A 130 13.66 -22.60 6.77
N PRO A 131 14.16 -22.77 8.01
CA PRO A 131 15.54 -23.13 8.23
C PRO A 131 15.90 -24.41 7.43
N PRO A 132 17.10 -24.49 6.82
CA PRO A 132 17.54 -25.69 6.12
C PRO A 132 17.54 -26.90 7.08
N PRO A 133 17.25 -28.12 6.61
CA PRO A 133 17.21 -29.29 7.48
C PRO A 133 18.60 -29.57 8.11
N GLY A 134 18.64 -29.66 9.44
CA GLY A 134 19.83 -29.99 10.23
C GLY A 134 20.15 -28.95 11.32
N PRO A 135 21.01 -29.28 12.30
CA PRO A 135 21.41 -28.33 13.33
C PRO A 135 22.29 -27.21 12.75
N CYS A 136 22.16 -25.99 13.29
CA CYS A 136 23.01 -24.87 12.89
C CYS A 136 24.29 -24.84 13.75
N ASN A 137 25.45 -24.86 13.08
CA ASN A 137 26.78 -24.88 13.72
C ASN A 137 27.44 -23.50 13.82
N HIS A 138 26.68 -22.42 13.57
CA HIS A 138 27.20 -21.07 13.66
C HIS A 138 27.19 -20.59 15.11
N SER A 139 28.31 -20.02 15.56
CA SER A 139 28.42 -19.30 16.82
C SER A 139 28.80 -17.85 16.56
N LYS A 140 28.35 -16.95 17.44
CA LYS A 140 28.73 -15.54 17.45
C LYS A 140 28.98 -15.17 18.90
N VAL A 141 30.18 -14.71 19.21
CA VAL A 141 30.50 -14.13 20.52
C VAL A 141 30.04 -12.68 20.48
N VAL A 142 29.23 -12.30 21.45
CA VAL A 142 28.75 -10.92 21.62
C VAL A 142 29.21 -10.41 23.00
N PRO A 143 29.55 -9.12 23.13
CA PRO A 143 29.86 -8.54 24.43
C PRO A 143 28.69 -8.75 25.39
N TYR A 144 29.00 -9.12 26.64
CA TYR A 144 27.98 -9.23 27.67
C TYR A 144 27.38 -7.84 27.94
N ALA A 145 26.06 -7.74 27.85
CA ALA A 145 25.32 -6.53 28.20
C ALA A 145 24.19 -6.93 29.17
N GLU A 146 24.20 -6.34 30.36
CA GLU A 146 23.15 -6.52 31.37
C GLU A 146 21.82 -5.98 30.82
N GLY A 147 20.77 -6.79 30.90
CA GLY A 147 19.41 -6.39 30.50
C GLY A 147 18.92 -6.87 29.13
N LEU A 148 19.67 -7.72 28.40
CA LEU A 148 19.13 -8.39 27.21
C LEU A 148 18.03 -9.39 27.63
N THR A 149 16.78 -9.01 27.37
CA THR A 149 15.60 -9.88 27.49
C THR A 149 15.76 -11.19 26.74
N GLU A 150 14.92 -12.17 27.09
CA GLU A 150 14.79 -13.52 26.52
C GLU A 150 14.36 -13.53 25.02
N GLU A 151 14.86 -12.59 24.23
CA GLU A 151 14.64 -12.57 22.80
C GLU A 151 15.35 -13.77 22.18
N THR A 152 14.57 -14.57 21.45
CA THR A 152 15.08 -15.73 20.70
C THR A 152 15.92 -15.18 19.56
N VAL A 153 17.23 -15.29 19.69
CA VAL A 153 18.17 -14.82 18.65
C VAL A 153 18.15 -15.83 17.52
N LEU A 154 17.85 -15.37 16.31
CA LEU A 154 17.94 -16.17 15.10
C LEU A 154 19.35 -16.04 14.51
N CYS A 155 19.87 -17.15 13.97
CA CYS A 155 21.13 -17.11 13.24
C CYS A 155 20.97 -16.33 11.93
N GLU A 156 21.80 -15.30 11.74
CA GLU A 156 21.81 -14.44 10.54
C GLU A 156 22.00 -15.20 9.21
N LYS A 157 22.55 -16.43 9.25
CA LYS A 157 22.82 -17.23 8.04
C LYS A 157 21.79 -18.31 7.77
N CYS A 158 21.37 -19.02 8.81
CA CYS A 158 20.57 -20.25 8.70
C CYS A 158 19.16 -20.08 9.28
N MET A 159 18.84 -18.92 9.86
CA MET A 159 17.57 -18.57 10.53
C MET A 159 17.12 -19.55 11.62
N HIS A 160 18.00 -20.41 12.12
CA HIS A 160 17.72 -21.28 13.26
C HIS A 160 17.75 -20.48 14.57
N PRO A 161 16.90 -20.83 15.56
CA PRO A 161 16.99 -20.29 16.90
C PRO A 161 18.33 -20.70 17.55
N MET A 162 19.07 -19.72 18.07
CA MET A 162 20.37 -19.91 18.69
C MET A 162 20.24 -20.07 20.20
N LYS A 163 21.07 -20.94 20.78
CA LYS A 163 21.24 -21.07 22.23
C LYS A 163 22.29 -20.07 22.72
N LYS A 164 22.02 -19.41 23.84
CA LYS A 164 22.95 -18.49 24.50
C LYS A 164 23.80 -19.26 25.52
N TYR A 165 25.10 -19.02 25.55
CA TYR A 165 26.04 -19.55 26.54
C TYR A 165 26.90 -18.39 27.05
N VAL A 166 27.16 -18.36 28.36
CA VAL A 166 28.07 -17.39 28.98
C VAL A 166 29.43 -18.05 29.11
N VAL A 167 30.47 -17.41 28.57
CA VAL A 167 31.86 -17.84 28.71
C VAL A 167 32.54 -16.87 29.67
N TYR A 168 33.17 -17.40 30.70
CA TYR A 168 34.03 -16.66 31.61
C TYR A 168 35.47 -16.88 31.16
N GLU A 169 36.23 -15.80 30.96
CA GLU A 169 37.68 -15.84 30.75
C GLU A 169 38.44 -15.67 32.07
#